data_AF-A0A2E6ACA9-F1
#
_entry.id   AF-A0A2E6ACA9-F1
#
_cell.length_a   1.000
_cell.length_b   1.000
_cell.length_c   1.000
_cell.angle_alpha   90.00
_cell.angle_beta   90.00
_cell.angle_gamma   90.00
#
_symmetry.space_group_name_H-M   'P 1'
#
loop_
_entity.id
_entity.type
_entity.pdbx_description
1 polymer ?
#
loop_
_entity_poly.entity_id
_entity_poly.type
_entity_poly.pdbx_seq_one_letter_code
_entity_poly.pdbx_strand_id
1 'polypeptide(L)'
;MSLNEMILSSVSAGFIVIFAAGYAVFYALSQIKENQRFLYLGYMCFGCLIISTIFLINLLNLSGRWEIIMLVMLLGYWAIPKMIWYLSVEVNNKIIGKEENKNK
;
A
#
# COMPACT_ATOMS: atom_id res chain seq x y z
N MET A 1 -25.99 -14.31 5.93
CA MET A 1 -24.54 -14.42 6.13
C MET A 1 -24.31 -15.44 7.24
N SER A 2 -23.48 -16.46 7.02
CA SER A 2 -23.16 -17.45 8.05
C SER A 2 -22.01 -16.96 8.93
N LEU A 3 -21.83 -17.56 10.11
CA LEU A 3 -20.73 -17.20 11.03
C LEU A 3 -19.35 -17.41 10.37
N ASN A 4 -19.21 -18.43 9.53
CA ASN A 4 -18.00 -18.71 8.77
C ASN A 4 -17.67 -17.58 7.79
N GLU A 5 -18.67 -17.05 7.08
CA GLU A 5 -18.51 -15.92 6.16
C GLU A 5 -18.10 -14.64 6.90
N MET A 6 -18.64 -14.41 8.10
CA MET A 6 -18.27 -13.27 8.95
C MET A 6 -16.81 -13.34 9.43
N ILE A 7 -16.36 -14.52 9.86
CA ILE A 7 -14.95 -14.72 10.25
C ILE A 7 -14.04 -14.55 9.04
N LEU A 8 -14.38 -15.19 7.92
CA LEU A 8 -13.52 -15.21 6.73
C LEU A 8 -13.39 -13.83 6.09
N SER A 9 -14.45 -13.04 6.09
CA SER A 9 -14.41 -11.64 5.67
C SER A 9 -13.58 -10.77 6.60
N SER A 10 -13.72 -10.94 7.92
CA SER A 10 -12.91 -10.22 8.90
C SER A 10 -11.42 -10.54 8.76
N VAL A 11 -11.08 -11.81 8.56
CA VAL A 11 -9.71 -12.27 8.31
C VAL A 11 -9.18 -11.71 6.99
N SER A 12 -9.97 -11.73 5.92
CA SER A 12 -9.61 -11.16 4.62
C SER A 12 -9.33 -9.66 4.72
N ALA A 13 -10.17 -8.93 5.45
CA ALA A 13 -9.95 -7.50 5.73
C ALA A 13 -8.65 -7.27 6.52
N GLY A 14 -8.34 -8.11 7.51
CA GLY A 14 -7.08 -8.07 8.23
C GLY A 14 -5.87 -8.29 7.32
N PHE A 15 -5.95 -9.27 6.41
CA PHE A 15 -4.90 -9.53 5.42
C PHE A 15 -4.67 -8.35 4.47
N ILE A 16 -5.73 -7.65 4.03
CA ILE A 16 -5.59 -6.44 3.21
C ILE A 16 -4.70 -5.42 3.92
N VAL A 17 -4.93 -5.15 5.21
CA VAL A 17 -4.13 -4.19 5.97
C VAL A 17 -2.68 -4.66 6.13
N ILE A 18 -2.46 -5.93 6.47
CA ILE A 18 -1.11 -6.49 6.65
C ILE A 18 -0.32 -6.45 5.34
N PHE A 19 -0.93 -6.84 4.22
CA PHE A 19 -0.26 -6.80 2.92
C PHE A 19 -0.06 -5.38 2.41
N ALA A 20 -0.95 -4.44 2.73
CA ALA A 20 -0.77 -3.02 2.41
C ALA A 20 0.43 -2.44 3.15
N ALA A 21 0.53 -2.68 4.45
CA ALA A 21 1.64 -2.26 5.28
C ALA A 21 2.95 -2.93 4.81
N GLY A 22 2.90 -4.23 4.52
CA GLY A 22 4.03 -4.98 3.95
C GLY A 22 4.54 -4.36 2.65
N TYR A 23 3.64 -4.08 1.71
CA TYR A 23 3.97 -3.38 0.46
C TYR A 23 4.66 -2.04 0.73
N ALA A 24 4.11 -1.21 1.62
CA ALA A 24 4.68 0.10 1.95
C ALA A 24 6.09 -0.01 2.56
N VAL A 25 6.30 -0.97 3.47
CA VAL A 25 7.60 -1.22 4.12
C VAL A 25 8.62 -1.73 3.10
N PHE A 26 8.27 -2.73 2.28
CA PHE A 26 9.18 -3.24 1.26
C PHE A 26 9.51 -2.19 0.19
N TYR A 27 8.53 -1.36 -0.18
CA TYR A 27 8.75 -0.24 -1.07
C TYR A 27 9.75 0.76 -0.47
N ALA A 28 9.54 1.21 0.77
CA ALA A 28 10.47 2.13 1.44
C ALA A 28 11.88 1.51 1.57
N LEU A 29 11.98 0.24 1.95
CA LEU A 29 13.26 -0.47 2.04
C LEU A 29 13.96 -0.59 0.67
N SER A 30 13.21 -0.77 -0.41
CA SER A 30 13.77 -0.83 -1.75
C SER A 30 14.39 0.49 -2.17
N GLN A 31 13.78 1.61 -1.77
CA GLN A 31 14.31 2.94 -2.04
C GLN A 31 15.54 3.27 -1.19
N ILE A 32 15.60 2.80 0.08
CA ILE A 32 16.76 3.00 0.96
C ILE A 32 17.96 2.16 0.51
N LYS A 33 17.74 0.89 0.14
CA LYS A 33 18.82 -0.04 -0.23
C LYS A 33 19.17 -0.02 -1.73
N GLU A 34 18.48 0.80 -2.52
CA GLU A 34 18.56 0.84 -4.00
C GLU A 34 18.47 -0.55 -4.67
N ASN A 35 17.84 -1.51 -4.01
CA ASN A 35 17.84 -2.90 -4.44
C ASN A 35 16.47 -3.31 -4.95
N GLN A 36 16.42 -3.57 -6.26
CA GLN A 36 15.22 -3.96 -7.00
C GLN A 36 14.56 -5.24 -6.48
N ARG A 37 15.30 -6.12 -5.79
CA ARG A 37 14.73 -7.34 -5.19
C ARG A 37 13.65 -7.05 -4.15
N PHE A 38 13.84 -6.02 -3.32
CA PHE A 38 12.83 -5.63 -2.33
C PHE A 38 11.60 -5.01 -2.99
N LEU A 39 11.79 -4.35 -4.12
CA LEU A 39 10.70 -3.78 -4.92
C LEU A 39 9.83 -4.89 -5.52
N TYR A 40 10.45 -5.97 -6.03
CA TYR A 40 9.72 -7.18 -6.45
C TYR A 40 8.95 -7.85 -5.30
N LEU A 41 9.56 -7.98 -4.12
CA LEU A 41 8.87 -8.48 -2.92
C LEU A 41 7.68 -7.60 -2.53
N GLY A 42 7.83 -6.27 -2.60
CA GLY A 42 6.74 -5.34 -2.39
C GLY A 42 5.59 -5.58 -3.37
N TYR A 43 5.88 -5.70 -4.66
CA TYR A 43 4.84 -6.01 -5.65
C TYR A 43 4.20 -7.38 -5.45
N MET A 44 4.93 -8.38 -4.95
CA MET A 44 4.32 -9.66 -4.54
C MET A 44 3.31 -9.46 -3.39
N CYS A 45 3.64 -8.65 -2.37
CA CYS A 45 2.69 -8.31 -1.31
C CYS A 45 1.46 -7.56 -1.86
N PHE A 46 1.66 -6.66 -2.81
CA PHE A 46 0.57 -5.96 -3.47
C PHE A 46 -0.34 -6.92 -4.28
N GLY A 47 0.25 -7.93 -4.93
CA GLY A 47 -0.49 -9.01 -5.57
C GLY A 47 -1.36 -9.80 -4.57
N CYS A 48 -0.80 -10.17 -3.42
CA CYS A 48 -1.56 -10.82 -2.34
C CYS A 48 -2.69 -9.93 -1.82
N LEU A 49 -2.47 -8.61 -1.71
CA LEU A 49 -3.48 -7.64 -1.32
C LEU A 49 -4.65 -7.60 -2.32
N ILE A 50 -4.38 -7.64 -3.62
CA ILE A 50 -5.43 -7.73 -4.66
C ILE A 50 -6.25 -9.01 -4.46
N ILE A 51 -5.58 -10.15 -4.27
CA ILE A 51 -6.25 -11.44 -4.07
C ILE A 51 -7.15 -11.40 -2.84
N SER A 52 -6.66 -10.90 -1.70
CA SER A 52 -7.46 -10.74 -0.48
C SER A 52 -8.65 -9.80 -0.67
N THR A 53 -8.48 -8.74 -1.45
CA THR A 53 -9.55 -7.77 -1.78
C THR A 53 -10.64 -8.42 -2.63
N ILE A 54 -10.27 -9.18 -3.65
CA ILE A 54 -11.23 -9.92 -4.49
C ILE A 54 -12.00 -10.95 -3.64
N PHE A 55 -11.30 -11.65 -2.75
CA PHE A 55 -11.93 -12.60 -1.84
C PHE A 55 -12.97 -11.91 -0.94
N LEU A 56 -12.64 -10.74 -0.39
CA LEU A 56 -13.56 -9.95 0.42
C LEU A 56 -14.79 -9.47 -0.37
N ILE A 57 -14.59 -8.99 -1.61
CA ILE A 57 -15.68 -8.55 -2.50
C ILE A 57 -16.67 -9.70 -2.74
N ASN A 58 -16.16 -10.90 -3.00
CA ASN A 58 -16.97 -12.09 -3.24
C ASN A 58 -17.72 -12.54 -1.98
N LEU A 59 -17.05 -12.59 -0.82
CA LEU A 59 -17.63 -13.02 0.46
C LEU A 59 -18.76 -12.08 0.92
N LEU A 60 -18.59 -10.77 0.76
CA LEU A 60 -19.61 -9.78 1.13
C LEU A 60 -20.60 -9.48 0.00
N ASN A 61 -20.42 -10.08 -1.19
CA ASN A 61 -21.18 -9.77 -2.39
C ASN A 61 -21.25 -8.25 -2.65
N LEU A 62 -20.09 -7.58 -2.54
CA LEU A 62 -19.92 -6.13 -2.72
C LEU A 62 -20.00 -5.76 -4.20
N SER A 63 -21.17 -5.94 -4.79
CA SER A 63 -21.43 -5.64 -6.19
C SER A 63 -21.81 -4.17 -6.41
N GLY A 64 -21.54 -3.66 -7.62
CA GLY A 64 -21.93 -2.32 -8.05
C GLY A 64 -21.05 -1.21 -7.44
N ARG A 65 -21.63 -0.31 -6.65
CA ARG A 65 -20.92 0.88 -6.14
C ARG A 65 -19.77 0.55 -5.20
N TRP A 66 -19.87 -0.56 -4.47
CA TRP A 66 -18.85 -0.98 -3.50
C TRP A 66 -17.59 -1.54 -4.18
N GLU A 67 -17.74 -2.21 -5.32
CA GLU A 67 -16.61 -2.68 -6.12
C GLU A 67 -15.73 -1.51 -6.59
N ILE A 68 -16.36 -0.41 -7.03
CA ILE A 68 -15.65 0.82 -7.42
C ILE A 68 -14.86 1.38 -6.23
N ILE A 69 -15.43 1.39 -5.03
CA ILE A 69 -14.74 1.86 -3.82
C ILE A 69 -13.51 0.98 -3.53
N MET A 70 -13.63 -0.35 -3.67
CA MET A 70 -12.51 -1.27 -3.48
C MET A 70 -11.42 -1.07 -4.53
N LEU A 71 -11.77 -0.79 -5.79
CA LEU A 71 -10.81 -0.44 -6.84
C LEU A 71 -10.10 0.88 -6.55
N VAL A 72 -10.82 1.91 -6.12
CA VAL A 72 -10.23 3.19 -5.71
C VAL A 72 -9.28 2.98 -4.53
N MET A 73 -9.65 2.13 -3.57
CA MET A 73 -8.80 1.76 -2.43
C MET A 73 -7.51 1.08 -2.91
N LEU A 74 -7.59 0.13 -3.85
CA LEU A 74 -6.42 -0.53 -4.44
C LEU A 74 -5.46 0.45 -5.12
N LEU A 75 -6.01 1.37 -5.93
CA LEU A 75 -5.22 2.42 -6.58
C LEU A 75 -4.57 3.35 -5.55
N GLY A 76 -5.30 3.70 -4.50
CA GLY A 76 -4.79 4.47 -3.37
C GLY A 76 -3.59 3.77 -2.72
N TYR A 77 -3.71 2.48 -2.41
CA TYR A 77 -2.62 1.72 -1.81
C TYR A 77 -1.39 1.61 -2.70
N TRP A 78 -1.55 1.61 -4.02
CA TRP A 78 -0.41 1.68 -4.96
C TRP A 78 0.28 3.04 -4.92
N ALA A 79 -0.50 4.13 -4.92
CA ALA A 79 0.02 5.49 -5.06
C ALA A 79 0.63 6.04 -3.76
N ILE A 80 0.06 5.69 -2.60
CA ILE A 80 0.43 6.26 -1.30
C ILE A 80 1.93 6.09 -0.97
N PRO A 81 2.54 4.88 -1.04
CA PRO A 81 3.95 4.71 -0.68
C PRO A 81 4.89 5.52 -1.58
N LYS A 82 4.57 5.62 -2.87
CA LYS A 82 5.34 6.44 -3.83
C LYS A 82 5.26 7.92 -3.48
N MET A 83 4.06 8.40 -3.16
CA MET A 83 3.81 9.80 -2.83
C MET A 83 4.47 10.20 -1.51
N ILE A 84 4.38 9.36 -0.48
CA ILE A 84 5.06 9.56 0.81
C ILE A 84 6.58 9.61 0.61
N TRP A 85 7.13 8.71 -0.20
CA TRP A 85 8.56 8.70 -0.49
C TRP A 85 9.01 9.98 -1.21
N TYR A 86 8.29 10.36 -2.26
CA TYR A 86 8.57 11.59 -3.02
C TYR A 86 8.55 12.83 -2.11
N LEU A 87 7.52 12.98 -1.28
CA LEU A 87 7.41 14.10 -0.34
C LEU A 87 8.55 14.09 0.68
N SER A 88 8.94 12.93 1.18
CA SER A 88 10.04 12.80 2.14
C SER A 88 11.38 13.26 1.55
N VAL A 89 11.66 12.85 0.30
CA VAL A 89 12.88 13.26 -0.41
C VAL A 89 12.88 14.76 -0.73
N GLU A 90 11.75 15.29 -1.21
CA GLU A 90 11.62 16.70 -1.53
C GLU A 90 11.81 17.60 -0.31
N VAL A 91 11.20 17.22 0.82
CA VAL A 91 11.37 17.94 2.09
C VAL A 91 12.83 17.91 2.53
N ASN A 92 13.49 16.75 2.44
CA ASN A 92 14.91 16.62 2.78
C ASN A 92 15.80 17.53 1.91
N ASN A 93 15.59 17.52 0.59
CA ASN A 93 16.34 18.36 -0.35
C ASN A 93 16.14 19.85 -0.08
N LYS A 94 14.91 20.26 0.23
CA LYS A 94 14.58 21.65 0.56
C LYS A 94 15.23 22.12 1.87
N ILE A 95 15.37 21.23 2.86
CA ILE A 95 16.07 21.53 4.12
C ILE A 95 17.56 21.74 3.85
N ILE A 96 18.22 20.84 3.11
CA ILE A 96 19.65 20.94 2.78
C ILE A 96 19.96 22.23 2.01
N GLY A 97 19.17 22.54 0.97
CA GLY A 97 19.37 23.77 0.18
C GLY A 97 19.17 25.08 0.98
N LYS A 98 18.38 25.03 2.06
CA LYS A 98 18.21 26.16 2.98
C LYS A 98 19.42 26.36 3.90
N GLU A 99 20.07 25.28 4.33
CA GLU A 99 21.29 25.36 5.14
C GLU A 99 22.49 25.88 4.35
N GLU A 100 22.64 25.44 3.09
CA GLU A 100 23.70 25.94 2.21
C GLU A 100 23.59 27.46 1.94
N ASN A 101 22.36 27.97 1.76
CA ASN A 101 22.13 29.41 1.59
C ASN A 101 22.35 30.23 2.87
N LYS A 102 22.28 29.60 4.05
CA LYS A 102 22.52 30.27 5.33
C LYS A 102 24.02 30.37 5.66
N ASN A 103 24.83 29.47 5.09
CA ASN A 103 26.29 29.40 5.28
C ASN A 103 27.09 30.16 4.20
N LYS A 104 26.40 30.84 3.27
CA LYS A 104 26.97 31.70 2.23
C LYS A 104 26.70 33.16 2.56
#